data_AF-A0A968WHL5-F1
#
_entry.id   AF-A0A968WHL5-F1
#
_cell.length_a   1.000
_cell.length_b   1.000
_cell.length_c   1.000
_cell.angle_alpha   90.00
_cell.angle_beta   90.00
_cell.angle_gamma   90.00
#
_symmetry.space_group_name_H-M   'P 1'
#
loop_
_entity.id
_entity.type
_entity.pdbx_description
1 polymer ?
#
loop_
_entity_poly.entity_id
_entity_poly.type
_entity_poly.pdbx_seq_one_letter_code
_entity_poly.pdbx_strand_id
1 'polypeptide(L)'
;MTHFTLPILGKGNFRAFEISGDSMLPLASGTIVVGEKLDRLADLKDGNTYVLVTRQDGIVYKRVFNYLRESGELMLVSDNDKYKPYAIDPNGSMDGQGIHQRGVSASQCHSEDKVEEVVCRKMTVEVQVQ
;
A
#
# COMPACT_ATOMS: atom_id res chain seq x y z
N MET A 1 24.87 16.57 -9.80
CA MET A 1 23.73 15.64 -9.74
C MET A 1 22.47 16.48 -9.74
N THR A 2 21.60 16.29 -10.74
CA THR A 2 20.34 17.04 -10.89
C THR A 2 19.32 16.50 -9.90
N HIS A 3 18.93 17.31 -8.91
CA HIS A 3 17.90 16.94 -7.96
C HIS A 3 16.55 17.43 -8.48
N PHE A 4 15.60 16.52 -8.69
CA PHE A 4 14.22 16.87 -9.00
C PHE A 4 13.53 17.27 -7.69
N THR A 5 12.92 18.45 -7.64
CA THR A 5 12.24 18.96 -6.45
C THR A 5 10.77 19.15 -6.77
N LEU A 6 9.91 18.43 -6.07
CA LEU A 6 8.46 18.66 -6.12
C LEU A 6 8.16 19.83 -5.17
N PRO A 7 7.73 21.01 -5.68
CA PRO A 7 7.56 22.22 -4.85
C PRO A 7 6.54 22.08 -3.71
N ILE A 8 5.66 21.09 -3.84
CA ILE A 8 4.60 20.73 -2.88
C ILE A 8 5.06 19.75 -1.80
N LEU A 9 6.28 19.19 -1.92
CA LEU A 9 6.87 18.34 -0.89
C LEU A 9 7.75 19.18 0.04
N GLY A 10 7.45 19.13 1.33
CA GLY A 10 8.33 19.67 2.37
C GLY A 10 9.63 18.88 2.50
N LYS A 11 10.40 19.15 3.56
CA LYS A 11 11.54 18.29 3.90
C LYS A 11 11.01 16.94 4.40
N GLY A 12 11.46 15.83 3.82
CA GLY A 12 11.04 14.48 4.20
C GLY A 12 11.71 13.41 3.33
N ASN A 13 11.63 12.15 3.78
CA ASN A 13 12.09 11.00 3.01
C ASN A 13 10.91 10.40 2.24
N PHE A 14 10.82 10.72 0.96
CA PHE A 14 9.74 10.26 0.08
C PHE A 14 10.19 9.08 -0.77
N ARG A 15 9.25 8.16 -1.01
CA ARG A 15 9.40 7.08 -1.98
C ARG A 15 8.27 7.18 -3.01
N ALA A 16 8.60 6.84 -4.25
CA ALA A 16 7.65 6.82 -5.36
C ALA A 16 7.47 5.37 -5.83
N PHE A 17 6.22 4.99 -6.09
CA PHE A 17 5.84 3.67 -6.55
C PHE A 17 4.93 3.81 -7.77
N GLU A 18 5.27 3.10 -8.84
CA GLU A 18 4.34 2.89 -9.95
C GLU A 18 3.34 1.82 -9.55
N ILE A 19 2.05 2.15 -9.60
CA ILE A 19 1.00 1.17 -9.35
C ILE A 19 0.60 0.48 -10.66
N SER A 20 0.17 -0.77 -10.56
CA SER A 20 -0.36 -1.52 -11.70
C SER A 20 -1.68 -2.21 -11.35
N GLY A 21 -2.46 -2.52 -12.39
CA GLY A 21 -3.77 -3.15 -12.27
C GLY A 21 -4.93 -2.16 -12.14
N ASP A 22 -6.13 -2.68 -11.92
CA ASP A 22 -7.41 -1.96 -11.89
C ASP A 22 -8.09 -1.99 -10.52
N SER A 23 -7.42 -2.49 -9.49
CA SER A 23 -8.02 -2.66 -8.16
C SER A 23 -8.36 -1.34 -7.44
N MET A 24 -7.81 -0.22 -7.91
CA MET A 24 -7.99 1.10 -7.31
C MET A 24 -8.56 2.13 -8.29
N LEU A 25 -9.39 1.70 -9.26
CA LEU A 25 -10.09 2.63 -10.17
C LEU A 25 -10.85 3.71 -9.37
N PRO A 26 -10.83 4.98 -9.81
CA PRO A 26 -10.39 5.48 -11.12
C PRO A 26 -8.87 5.70 -11.26
N LEU A 27 -8.05 5.29 -10.29
CA LEU A 27 -6.61 5.37 -10.40
C LEU A 27 -6.10 4.39 -11.47
N ALA A 28 -5.55 4.93 -12.56
CA ALA A 28 -5.10 4.15 -13.69
C ALA A 28 -3.77 3.43 -13.40
N SER A 29 -3.58 2.28 -14.02
CA SER A 29 -2.27 1.60 -14.06
C SER A 29 -1.22 2.53 -14.68
N GLY A 30 0.01 2.49 -14.16
CA GLY A 30 1.09 3.41 -14.53
C GLY A 30 1.12 4.71 -13.73
N THR A 31 0.14 4.92 -12.83
CA THR A 31 0.16 6.08 -11.93
C THR A 31 1.34 5.99 -10.96
N ILE A 32 2.06 7.09 -10.79
CA ILE A 32 3.09 7.21 -9.76
C ILE A 32 2.47 7.76 -8.47
N VAL A 33 2.54 6.97 -7.41
CA VAL A 33 2.15 7.36 -6.06
C VAL A 33 3.42 7.70 -5.28
N VAL A 34 3.49 8.93 -4.79
CA VAL A 34 4.60 9.40 -3.94
C VAL A 34 4.09 9.54 -2.52
N GLY A 35 4.77 8.92 -1.57
CA GLY A 35 4.44 9.00 -0.16
C GLY A 35 5.65 9.01 0.77
N GLU A 36 5.41 9.35 2.02
CA GLU A 36 6.38 9.36 3.12
C GLU A 36 6.17 8.14 4.01
N LYS A 37 7.27 7.54 4.48
CA LYS A 37 7.21 6.39 5.37
C LYS A 37 6.49 6.74 6.68
N LEU A 38 5.62 5.85 7.15
CA LEU A 38 5.10 5.89 8.52
C LEU A 38 6.02 5.11 9.45
N ASP A 39 6.43 5.76 10.53
CA ASP A 39 7.25 5.12 11.57
C ASP A 39 6.44 4.20 12.47
N ARG A 40 5.14 4.46 12.64
CA ARG A 40 4.25 3.68 13.51
C ARG A 40 2.94 3.36 12.81
N LEU A 41 2.52 2.10 12.90
CA LEU A 41 1.21 1.66 12.38
C LEU A 41 0.04 2.35 13.11
N ALA A 42 0.23 2.79 14.35
CA ALA A 42 -0.76 3.57 15.09
C ALA A 42 -1.08 4.93 14.45
N ASP A 43 -0.23 5.44 13.54
CA ASP A 43 -0.46 6.69 12.83
C ASP A 43 -1.31 6.50 11.55
N LEU A 44 -1.73 5.26 11.26
CA LEU A 44 -2.72 4.96 10.23
C LEU A 44 -4.05 5.64 10.54
N LYS A 45 -4.69 6.17 9.50
CA LYS A 45 -6.02 6.77 9.55
C LYS A 45 -6.95 5.93 8.72
N ASP A 46 -8.05 5.53 9.33
CA ASP A 46 -9.05 4.69 8.67
C ASP A 46 -9.61 5.34 7.43
N GLY A 47 -9.80 4.50 6.41
CA GLY A 47 -10.34 4.94 5.14
C GLY A 47 -9.35 5.72 4.29
N ASN A 48 -8.08 5.89 4.69
CA ASN A 48 -7.06 6.45 3.80
C ASN A 48 -6.38 5.37 2.97
N THR A 49 -5.78 5.78 1.84
CA THR A 49 -5.02 4.90 0.95
C THR A 49 -3.53 4.93 1.27
N TYR A 50 -2.91 3.76 1.25
CA TYR A 50 -1.52 3.55 1.60
C TYR A 50 -0.84 2.63 0.58
N VAL A 51 0.46 2.81 0.41
CA VAL A 51 1.31 1.78 -0.18
C VAL A 51 1.80 0.89 0.95
N LEU A 52 1.49 -0.41 0.87
CA LEU A 52 1.98 -1.42 1.80
C LEU A 52 3.03 -2.27 1.11
N VAL A 53 4.18 -2.40 1.75
CA VAL A 53 5.22 -3.34 1.34
C VAL A 53 5.09 -4.58 2.21
N THR A 54 4.47 -5.61 1.63
CA THR A 54 4.24 -6.90 2.27
C THR A 54 5.15 -7.94 1.64
N ARG A 55 5.53 -8.96 2.40
CA ARG A 55 6.32 -10.07 1.85
C ARG A 55 5.49 -11.01 0.97
N GLN A 56 4.19 -11.17 1.24
CA GLN A 56 3.28 -12.03 0.48
C GLN A 56 2.87 -11.45 -0.87
N ASP A 57 2.34 -10.22 -0.85
CA ASP A 57 1.75 -9.57 -2.02
C ASP A 57 2.73 -8.59 -2.69
N GLY A 58 3.94 -8.42 -2.12
CA GLY A 58 4.87 -7.39 -2.55
C GLY A 58 4.32 -6.00 -2.24
N ILE A 59 4.38 -5.11 -3.23
CA ILE A 59 3.95 -3.71 -3.10
C ILE A 59 2.50 -3.60 -3.55
N VAL A 60 1.61 -3.28 -2.62
CA VAL A 60 0.18 -3.08 -2.89
C VAL A 60 -0.26 -1.67 -2.52
N TYR A 61 -1.20 -1.11 -3.28
CA TYR A 61 -1.84 0.16 -2.97
C TYR A 61 -3.31 -0.08 -2.64
N LYS A 62 -3.72 0.16 -1.40
CA LYS A 62 -5.06 -0.15 -0.88
C LYS A 62 -5.55 0.91 0.10
N ARG A 63 -6.86 0.96 0.29
CA ARG A 63 -7.48 1.66 1.43
C ARG A 63 -7.32 0.80 2.67
N VAL A 64 -6.89 1.40 3.79
CA VAL A 64 -6.59 0.68 5.02
C VAL A 64 -7.57 1.10 6.12
N PHE A 65 -8.06 0.12 6.87
CA PHE A 65 -8.74 0.32 8.14
C PHE A 65 -7.96 -0.40 9.23
N ASN A 66 -7.67 0.33 10.31
CA ASN A 66 -6.81 -0.09 11.40
C ASN A 66 -7.66 -0.74 12.49
N TYR A 67 -7.59 -2.08 12.56
CA TYR A 67 -8.23 -2.88 13.61
C TYR A 67 -7.21 -3.46 14.59
N LEU A 68 -6.04 -2.82 14.73
CA LEU A 68 -4.95 -3.33 15.56
C LEU A 68 -5.31 -3.42 17.05
N ARG A 69 -6.27 -2.62 17.52
CA ARG A 69 -6.71 -2.65 18.93
C ARG A 69 -7.80 -3.69 19.16
N GLU A 70 -8.59 -3.96 18.13
CA GLU A 70 -9.78 -4.79 18.17
C GLU A 70 -9.49 -6.25 17.84
N SER A 71 -8.79 -6.50 16.71
CA SER A 71 -8.46 -7.84 16.21
C SER A 71 -6.96 -8.07 15.99
N GLY A 72 -6.14 -7.02 16.08
CA GLY A 72 -4.70 -7.13 15.79
C GLY A 72 -4.38 -7.10 14.30
N GLU A 73 -5.35 -6.73 13.45
CA GLU A 73 -5.22 -6.80 12.00
C GLU A 73 -5.41 -5.43 11.31
N LEU A 74 -4.99 -5.34 10.06
CA LEU A 74 -5.32 -4.27 9.14
C LEU A 74 -6.25 -4.80 8.06
N MET A 75 -7.39 -4.14 7.83
CA MET A 75 -8.28 -4.49 6.73
C MET A 75 -7.91 -3.67 5.49
N LEU A 76 -7.57 -4.37 4.41
CA LEU A 76 -7.24 -3.81 3.12
C LEU A 76 -8.45 -3.87 2.19
N VAL A 77 -8.84 -2.70 1.68
CA VAL A 77 -10.01 -2.52 0.83
C VAL A 77 -9.56 -1.92 -0.51
N SER A 78 -10.08 -2.51 -1.58
CA SER A 78 -9.91 -2.01 -2.95
C SER A 78 -11.02 -1.01 -3.26
N ASP A 79 -10.72 0.06 -3.99
CA ASP A 79 -11.76 1.00 -4.45
C ASP A 79 -12.59 0.40 -5.61
N ASN A 80 -12.12 -0.69 -6.22
CA ASN A 80 -12.87 -1.49 -7.19
C ASN A 80 -13.54 -2.70 -6.51
N ASP A 81 -14.88 -2.70 -6.49
CA ASP A 81 -15.73 -3.72 -5.84
C ASP A 81 -15.55 -5.15 -6.37
N LYS A 82 -14.90 -5.33 -7.54
CA LYS A 82 -14.52 -6.67 -8.03
C LYS A 82 -13.54 -7.38 -7.10
N TYR A 83 -12.78 -6.61 -6.33
CA TYR A 83 -11.77 -7.09 -5.40
C TYR A 83 -12.33 -7.08 -3.98
N LYS A 84 -12.29 -8.23 -3.32
CA LYS A 84 -12.86 -8.36 -1.97
C LYS A 84 -11.89 -7.79 -0.94
N PRO A 85 -12.39 -7.14 0.13
CA PRO A 85 -11.58 -6.80 1.28
C PRO A 85 -10.89 -8.03 1.90
N TYR A 86 -9.71 -7.83 2.46
CA TYR A 86 -8.97 -8.86 3.20
C TYR A 86 -8.20 -8.28 4.37
N ALA A 87 -8.06 -9.07 5.43
CA ALA A 87 -7.29 -8.70 6.61
C ALA A 87 -5.84 -9.19 6.49
N ILE A 88 -4.91 -8.43 7.07
CA ILE A 88 -3.53 -8.84 7.27
C ILE A 88 -3.12 -8.59 8.72
N ASP A 89 -2.37 -9.51 9.33
CA ASP A 89 -1.68 -9.23 10.59
C ASP A 89 -0.30 -8.64 10.28
N PRO A 90 -0.02 -7.38 10.64
CA PRO A 90 1.30 -6.80 10.41
C PRO A 90 2.41 -7.38 11.30
N ASN A 91 2.06 -8.05 12.40
CA ASN A 91 3.01 -8.63 13.36
C ASN A 91 3.29 -10.14 13.13
N GLY A 92 2.49 -10.82 12.32
CA GLY A 92 2.76 -12.18 11.85
C GLY A 92 2.17 -13.32 12.68
N SER A 93 0.97 -13.17 13.20
CA SER A 93 0.17 -14.25 13.79
C SER A 93 -0.70 -14.88 12.70
N MET A 94 -0.49 -16.17 12.44
CA MET A 94 -1.17 -16.90 11.38
C MET A 94 -2.58 -17.34 11.79
N ASP A 95 -3.61 -16.53 11.55
CA ASP A 95 -5.00 -16.97 11.80
C ASP A 95 -6.01 -16.37 10.79
N GLY A 96 -5.96 -16.70 9.49
CA GLY A 96 -7.08 -16.32 8.62
C GLY A 96 -6.90 -16.45 7.11
N GLN A 97 -7.29 -17.62 6.59
CA GLN A 97 -7.69 -17.90 5.19
C GLN A 97 -7.00 -17.08 4.09
N GLY A 98 -5.97 -17.67 3.49
CA GLY A 98 -5.38 -17.19 2.24
C GLY A 98 -6.42 -17.04 1.14
N ILE A 99 -6.85 -15.82 0.87
CA ILE A 99 -7.54 -15.48 -0.36
C ILE A 99 -6.48 -15.13 -1.41
N HIS A 100 -6.20 -16.08 -2.30
CA HIS A 100 -5.47 -15.81 -3.54
C HIS A 100 -6.32 -14.89 -4.44
N GLN A 101 -6.23 -13.58 -4.26
CA GLN A 101 -6.59 -12.64 -5.33
C GLN A 101 -5.31 -12.28 -6.07
N ARG A 102 -5.08 -12.97 -7.20
CA ARG A 102 -4.02 -12.66 -8.16
C ARG A 102 -4.10 -11.17 -8.52
N GLY A 103 -3.13 -10.38 -8.05
CA GLY A 103 -2.99 -8.97 -8.41
C GLY A 103 -1.58 -8.49 -8.09
N VAL A 104 -0.78 -8.32 -9.15
CA VAL A 104 0.61 -7.83 -9.20
C VAL A 104 1.68 -8.82 -8.74
N SER A 105 2.19 -9.59 -9.70
CA SER A 105 3.29 -10.54 -9.54
C SER A 105 4.61 -9.84 -9.18
N ALA A 106 5.07 -10.01 -7.95
CA ALA A 106 6.50 -10.07 -7.64
C ALA A 106 6.84 -11.49 -7.17
N SER A 107 7.85 -12.07 -7.78
CA SER A 107 8.31 -13.46 -7.69
C SER A 107 8.49 -14.02 -6.27
N GLN A 108 8.08 -15.28 -6.10
CA GLN A 108 7.99 -16.09 -4.87
C GLN A 108 9.22 -16.09 -3.95
N CYS A 109 8.97 -16.03 -2.63
CA CYS A 109 9.83 -16.56 -1.56
C CYS A 109 8.96 -17.08 -0.40
N HIS A 110 9.33 -18.21 0.19
CA HIS A 110 8.62 -18.85 1.29
C HIS A 110 8.93 -18.21 2.67
N SER A 111 7.95 -18.32 3.59
CA SER A 111 7.95 -18.09 5.05
C SER A 111 7.80 -16.65 5.61
N GLU A 112 6.81 -16.55 6.51
CA GLU A 112 6.47 -15.55 7.54
C GLU A 112 5.98 -14.16 7.11
N ASP A 113 4.73 -13.85 7.48
CA ASP A 113 3.94 -12.70 7.07
C ASP A 113 4.25 -11.47 7.94
N LYS A 114 5.02 -10.53 7.41
CA LYS A 114 5.30 -9.24 8.06
C LYS A 114 5.10 -8.11 7.08
N VAL A 115 4.44 -7.04 7.54
CA VAL A 115 4.45 -5.75 6.84
C VAL A 115 5.78 -5.09 7.16
N GLU A 116 6.66 -4.96 6.17
CA GLU A 116 7.99 -4.38 6.40
C GLU A 116 7.96 -2.85 6.37
N GLU A 117 7.09 -2.25 5.56
CA GLU A 117 6.98 -0.80 5.45
C GLU A 117 5.58 -0.37 5.04
N VAL A 118 5.06 0.68 5.69
CA VAL A 118 3.85 1.38 5.27
C VAL A 118 4.24 2.79 4.86
N VAL A 119 3.87 3.18 3.64
CA VAL A 119 4.13 4.51 3.09
C VAL A 119 2.80 5.23 2.91
N CYS A 120 2.70 6.42 3.48
CA CYS A 120 1.50 7.25 3.52
C CYS A 120 1.62 8.49 2.65
N ARG A 121 0.45 9.08 2.43
CA ARG A 121 0.11 10.24 1.63
C ARG A 121 0.09 9.93 0.15
N LYS A 122 -1.14 9.89 -0.36
CA LYS A 122 -1.47 10.06 -1.76
C LYS A 122 -1.02 11.45 -2.19
N MET A 123 0.18 11.58 -2.73
CA MET A 123 0.42 12.53 -3.80
C MET A 123 0.49 11.73 -5.10
N THR A 124 -0.65 11.67 -5.77
CA THR A 124 -0.72 11.21 -7.15
C THR A 124 -0.02 12.27 -7.99
N VAL A 125 1.13 11.93 -8.56
CA VAL A 125 1.74 12.75 -9.60
C VAL A 125 1.35 12.07 -10.90
N GLU A 126 0.35 12.61 -11.60
CA GLU A 126 0.13 12.26 -12.99
C GLU A 126 1.28 12.85 -13.79
N VAL A 127 2.32 12.05 -14.02
CA VAL A 127 3.34 12.40 -15.01
C VAL A 127 2.66 12.21 -16.37
N GLN A 128 2.09 13.28 -16.90
CA GLN A 128 1.75 13.31 -18.32
C GLN A 128 3.07 13.25 -19.09
N VAL A 129 3.41 12.06 -19.57
CA VAL A 129 4.45 11.91 -20.58
C VAL A 129 3.88 12.57 -21.84
N GLN A 130 4.43 13.74 -22.20
CA GLN A 130 4.18 14.38 -23.50
C GLN A 130 4.83 13.57 -24.62
#